data_AF-A0A534ZG61-F1
#
_entry.id   AF-A0A534ZG61-F1
#
_cell.length_a   1.000
_cell.length_b   1.000
_cell.length_c   1.000
_cell.angle_alpha   90.00
_cell.angle_beta   90.00
_cell.angle_gamma   90.00
#
_symmetry.space_group_name_H-M   'P 1'
#
loop_
_entity.id
_entity.type
_entity.pdbx_description
1 polymer ?
#
loop_
_entity_poly.entity_id
_entity_poly.type
_entity_poly.pdbx_seq_one_letter_code
_entity_poly.pdbx_strand_id
1 'polypeptide(L)' 'MDSKLVVEQMNGRYRVKSAELAPLFKQASDLLKRFPQVRITHVERAKNNGADALANMAIDAHVKKSK' A
#
# COMPACT_ATOMS: atom_id res chain seq x y z
N MET A 1 -0.13 -7.55 -2.65
CA MET A 1 -0.82 -6.63 -1.73
C MET A 1 -2.27 -7.03 -1.58
N ASP A 2 -2.87 -6.83 -0.40
CA ASP A 2 -4.29 -7.11 -0.14
C ASP A 2 -5.22 -5.94 -0.50
N SER A 3 -4.70 -4.72 -0.62
CA SER A 3 -5.45 -3.56 -1.13
C SER A 3 -5.56 -3.57 -2.65
N LYS A 4 -6.73 -3.99 -3.16
CA LYS A 4 -7.03 -3.97 -4.60
C LYS A 4 -6.97 -2.57 -5.19
N LEU A 5 -7.44 -1.55 -4.47
CA LEU A 5 -7.40 -0.16 -4.93
C LEU A 5 -5.97 0.28 -5.25
N VAL A 6 -5.04 0.05 -4.33
CA VAL A 6 -3.65 0.46 -4.51
C VAL A 6 -3.00 -0.34 -5.64
N VAL A 7 -3.24 -1.65 -5.72
CA VAL A 7 -2.73 -2.48 -6.82
C VAL A 7 -3.17 -1.94 -8.18
N GLU A 8 -4.46 -1.65 -8.35
CA GLU A 8 -5.01 -1.16 -9.61
C GLU A 8 -4.54 0.27 -9.94
N GLN A 9 -4.35 1.13 -8.93
CA GLN A 9 -3.77 2.46 -9.11
C GLN A 9 -2.31 2.38 -9.55
N MET A 10 -1.49 1.58 -8.87
CA MET A 10 -0.06 1.42 -9.20
C MET A 10 0.16 0.75 -10.57
N ASN A 11 -0.77 -0.12 -10.99
CA ASN A 11 -0.78 -0.68 -12.34
C ASN A 11 -1.36 0.28 -13.40
N GLY A 12 -1.73 1.51 -13.03
CA GLY A 12 -2.23 2.54 -13.95
C GLY A 12 -3.66 2.30 -14.45
N ARG A 13 -4.36 1.29 -13.93
CA ARG A 13 -5.74 0.98 -14.32
C ARG A 13 -6.73 1.93 -13.68
N TYR A 14 -6.47 2.38 -12.44
CA TYR A 14 -7.31 3.33 -11.73
C TYR A 14 -6.62 4.68 -11.50
N ARG A 15 -7.39 5.76 -11.66
CA ARG A 15 -6.92 7.12 -11.37
C ARG A 15 -6.97 7.38 -9.85
N VAL A 16 -5.92 7.98 -9.31
CA VAL A 16 -5.91 8.51 -7.94
C VAL A 16 -6.70 9.82 -7.91
N LYS A 17 -7.80 9.85 -7.16
CA LYS A 17 -8.68 11.04 -7.04
C LYS A 17 -8.47 11.83 -5.75
N SER A 18 -8.01 11.19 -4.68
CA SER A 18 -7.78 11.87 -3.40
C SER A 18 -6.52 12.72 -3.47
N ALA A 19 -6.63 13.99 -3.09
CA ALA A 19 -5.51 14.92 -3.05
C ALA A 19 -4.43 14.49 -2.05
N GLU A 20 -4.81 13.83 -0.96
CA GLU A 20 -3.88 13.30 0.05
C GLU A 20 -3.11 12.08 -0.46
N LEU A 21 -3.73 11.28 -1.34
CA LEU A 21 -3.09 10.09 -1.91
C LEU A 21 -2.20 10.42 -3.12
N ALA A 22 -2.46 11.53 -3.82
CA ALA A 22 -1.67 11.96 -4.97
C ALA A 22 -0.15 12.07 -4.70
N PRO A 23 0.33 12.71 -3.62
CA PRO A 23 1.76 12.77 -3.33
C PRO A 23 2.34 11.39 -3.00
N LEU A 24 1.60 10.54 -2.28
CA LEU A 24 2.05 9.18 -1.93
C LEU A 24 2.17 8.30 -3.18
N PHE A 25 1.20 8.39 -4.09
CA PHE A 25 1.25 7.69 -5.37
C PHE A 25 2.45 8.11 -6.22
N LYS A 26 2.74 9.41 -6.27
CA LYS A 26 3.90 9.94 -6.99
C LYS A 26 5.21 9.40 -6.40
N GLN A 27 5.36 9.48 -5.07
CA GLN A 27 6.55 8.95 -4.38
C GLN A 27 6.74 7.46 -4.65
N ALA A 28 5.68 6.65 -4.49
CA ALA A 28 5.73 5.23 -4.79
C ALA A 28 6.13 4.97 -6.24
N SER A 29 5.51 5.67 -7.18
CA SER A 29 5.81 5.54 -8.62
C SER A 29 7.27 5.89 -8.95
N ASP A 30 7.82 6.95 -8.34
CA ASP A 30 9.20 7.36 -8.54
C ASP A 30 10.20 6.37 -7.93
N LEU A 31 9.85 5.71 -6.82
CA LEU A 31 10.64 4.61 -6.26
C LEU A 31 10.61 3.37 -7.15
N LEU A 32 9.45 3.03 -7.74
CA LEU A 32 9.33 1.88 -8.63
C LEU A 32 10.20 2.01 -9.88
N LYS A 33 10.35 3.23 -10.42
CA LYS A 33 11.22 3.51 -11.58
C LYS A 33 12.70 3.18 -11.34
N ARG A 34 13.13 3.04 -10.08
CA ARG A 34 14.50 2.63 -9.74
C ARG A 34 14.78 1.16 -10.02
N PHE A 35 13.73 0.37 -10.22
CA PHE A 35 13.85 -1.05 -10.56
C PHE A 35 13.65 -1.23 -12.07
N PRO A 36 14.44 -2.11 -12.72
CA PRO A 36 14.33 -2.34 -14.15
C PRO A 36 13.00 -2.99 -14.54
N GLN A 37 12.40 -3.79 -13.64
CA GLN A 37 11.09 -4.39 -13.83
C GLN A 37 10.40 -4.59 -12.49
N VAL A 38 9.12 -4.25 -12.42
CA VAL A 38 8.28 -4.44 -11.24
C VAL A 38 6.96 -5.06 -11.65
N ARG A 39 6.45 -6.00 -10.84
CA ARG A 39 5.10 -6.53 -10.97
C ARG A 39 4.34 -6.35 -9.66
N ILE A 40 3.17 -5.73 -9.72
CA ILE A 40 2.31 -5.52 -8.55
C ILE A 40 1.05 -6.36 -8.72
N THR A 41 0.84 -7.30 -7.80
CA THR A 41 -0.29 -8.23 -7.82
C THR A 41 -1.14 -8.10 -6.57
N HIS A 42 -2.45 -8.29 -6.77
CA HIS A 42 -3.39 -8.46 -5.67
C HIS A 42 -3.31 -9.89 -5.14
N VAL A 43 -3.34 -10.02 -3.83
CA VAL A 43 -3.40 -11.31 -3.12
C VAL A 43 -4.46 -11.22 -2.04
N GLU A 44 -5.04 -12.34 -1.66
CA GLU A 44 -5.97 -12.41 -0.54
C GLU A 44 -5.30 -11.99 0.76
N ARG A 45 -6.05 -11.37 1.67
CA ARG A 45 -5.52 -10.89 2.96
C ARG A 45 -4.85 -11.99 3.77
N ALA A 46 -5.43 -13.19 3.77
CA ALA A 46 -4.89 -14.38 4.43
C ALA A 46 -3.48 -14.80 3.93
N LYS A 47 -3.07 -14.33 2.74
CA LYS A 47 -1.74 -14.58 2.18
C LYS A 47 -0.75 -13.43 2.47
N ASN A 48 -1.20 -12.35 3.09
CA ASN A 48 -0.41 -11.17 3.44
C ASN A 48 -0.22 -11.00 4.96
N ASN A 49 -0.37 -12.07 5.75
CA ASN A 49 -0.41 -12.02 7.21
C ASN A 49 0.83 -11.38 7.84
N GLY A 50 2.03 -11.60 7.27
CA GLY A 50 3.26 -11.02 7.81
C GLY A 50 3.28 -9.49 7.74
N ALA A 51 2.89 -8.91 6.59
CA ALA A 51 2.80 -7.47 6.44
C ALA A 51 1.65 -6.88 7.27
N ASP A 52 0.52 -7.58 7.33
CA ASP A 52 -0.64 -7.18 8.16
C ASP A 52 -0.27 -7.12 9.65
N ALA A 53 0.44 -8.14 10.15
CA ALA A 53 0.91 -8.18 11.53
C ALA A 53 1.85 -7.02 11.85
N LEU A 54 2.83 -6.73 10.98
CA LEU A 54 3.74 -5.59 11.15
C LEU A 54 3.00 -4.25 11.18
N ALA A 55 2.02 -4.06 10.28
CA ALA A 55 1.22 -2.85 10.24
C ALA A 55 0.38 -2.68 11.51
N ASN A 56 -0.28 -3.75 11.97
CA ASN A 56 -1.07 -3.73 13.20
C ASN A 56 -0.22 -3.46 14.44
N MET A 57 0.98 -4.06 14.55
CA MET A 57 1.90 -3.78 15.65
C MET A 57 2.33 -2.31 15.70
N ALA A 58 2.58 -1.68 14.54
CA ALA A 58 2.94 -0.28 14.49
C ALA A 58 1.78 0.64 14.92
N ILE A 59 0.55 0.31 14.51
CA ILE A 59 -0.67 1.02 14.94
C ILE A 59 -0.86 0.86 16.44
N ASP A 60 -0.78 -0.35 16.98
CA ASP A 60 -0.94 -0.62 18.42
C ASP A 60 0.13 0.10 19.26
N ALA A 61 1.35 0.25 18.74
CA ALA A 61 2.42 0.99 19.40
C ALA A 61 2.17 2.51 19.43
N HIS A 62 1.48 3.07 18.43
CA HIS A 62 1.23 4.52 18.32
C HIS A 62 -0.14 4.94 18.87
N VAL A 63 -1.12 4.04 18.87
CA VAL A 63 -2.45 4.27 19.41
C VAL A 63 -2.46 3.73 20.85
N LYS A 64 -2.24 4.61 21.84
CA LYS A 64 -2.62 4.28 23.22
C LYS A 64 -4.12 3.95 23.20
N LYS A 65 -4.48 2.69 23.41
CA LYS A 65 -5.87 2.31 23.68
C LYS A 65 -6.34 3.17 24.87
N SER A 66 -7.17 4.17 24.60
CA SER A 66 -7.94 4.81 25.68
C SER A 66 -8.77 3.70 26.28
N LYS A 67 -8.57 3.48 27.58
CA LYS A 67 -9.44 2.66 28.40
C LYS A 67 -10.78 3.38 28.58
#